data_AF-A0A453E6Y2-F1
#
_entry.id   AF-A0A453E6Y2-F1
#
_cell.length_a   1.000
_cell.length_b   1.000
_cell.length_c   1.000
_cell.angle_alpha   90.00
_cell.angle_beta   90.00
_cell.angle_gamma   90.00
#
_symmetry.space_group_name_H-M   'P 1'
#
loop_
_entity.id
_entity.type
_entity.pdbx_description
1 polymer ?
#
loop_
_entity_poly.entity_id
_entity_poly.type
_entity_poly.pdbx_seq_one_letter_code
_entity_poly.pdbx_strand_id
1 'polypeptide(L)'
;MPHCYTALEELIYTFGGPWLFGLLLSGLLILLALVLSVARMKFAGTDELPGPAPTQQGSQIDHSFPFLESLNEVLETNRAEESHGHVHRMYFMGPNTFSEPWHLPHTPAEQITEIVYEDAFNRFVDEINTLAAYQWWEGSIYSILCILAYPLAWSWQQWRRRKKLQRLREFVRSEYDHSCLRSCRSRALYEGLKVTATPDLMLGYLDFFLGGDEKRPDLPPRLRQRFPMSLIFGGDGSYMAPFSLHSDSVLTSLMSQV
;
A
#
# COMPACT_ATOMS: atom_id res chain seq x y z
N MET A 1 35.43 49.50 -15.48
CA MET A 1 36.07 48.28 -14.93
C MET A 1 35.77 47.15 -15.90
N PRO A 2 36.75 46.37 -16.37
CA PRO A 2 36.45 45.25 -17.26
C PRO A 2 35.62 44.21 -16.48
N HIS A 3 34.49 43.79 -17.04
CA HIS A 3 33.68 42.72 -16.49
C HIS A 3 34.41 41.39 -16.74
N CYS A 4 35.14 40.90 -15.74
CA CYS A 4 35.78 39.58 -15.80
C CYS A 4 34.71 38.51 -15.58
N TYR A 5 34.04 38.10 -16.66
CA TYR A 5 33.13 36.97 -16.64
C TYR A 5 33.93 35.67 -16.54
N THR A 6 33.41 34.70 -15.78
CA THR A 6 33.94 33.33 -15.83
C THR A 6 33.55 32.67 -17.14
N ALA A 7 34.32 31.69 -17.64
CA ALA A 7 34.00 31.00 -18.91
C ALA A 7 32.59 30.38 -18.94
N LEU A 8 32.06 30.00 -17.77
CA LEU A 8 30.69 29.52 -17.60
C LEU A 8 29.66 30.65 -17.78
N GLU A 9 29.97 31.84 -17.29
CA GLU A 9 29.10 33.01 -17.36
C GLU A 9 29.05 33.59 -18.79
N GLU A 10 30.17 33.58 -19.52
CA GLU A 10 30.17 33.87 -20.96
C GLU A 10 29.26 32.90 -21.72
N LEU A 11 29.35 31.60 -21.43
CA LEU A 11 28.46 30.60 -22.03
C LEU A 11 26.99 30.91 -21.72
N ILE A 12 26.64 31.21 -20.47
CA ILE A 12 25.28 31.58 -20.07
C ILE A 12 24.77 32.80 -20.87
N TYR A 13 25.61 33.83 -21.03
CA TYR A 13 25.23 35.04 -21.76
C TYR A 13 25.17 34.83 -23.28
N THR A 14 26.00 33.95 -23.86
CA THR A 14 25.91 33.60 -25.29
C THR A 14 24.57 32.93 -25.64
N PHE A 15 23.99 32.17 -24.71
CA PHE A 15 22.68 31.53 -24.88
C PHE A 15 21.49 32.42 -24.49
N GLY A 16 21.69 33.75 -24.42
CA GLY A 16 20.62 34.71 -24.15
C GLY A 16 20.40 34.99 -22.66
N GLY A 17 21.40 34.69 -21.82
CA GLY A 17 21.40 34.99 -20.40
C GLY A 17 20.88 33.85 -19.52
N PRO A 18 20.95 34.02 -18.19
CA PRO A 18 20.70 32.95 -17.21
C PRO A 18 19.30 32.36 -17.29
N TRP A 19 18.29 33.16 -17.66
CA TRP A 19 16.91 32.69 -17.79
C TRP A 19 16.70 31.79 -19.01
N LEU A 20 17.19 32.19 -20.19
CA LEU A 20 17.06 31.39 -21.41
C LEU A 20 17.91 30.12 -21.33
N PHE A 21 19.13 30.23 -20.80
CA PHE A 21 19.99 29.07 -20.56
C PHE A 21 19.34 28.08 -19.57
N GLY A 22 18.72 28.56 -18.49
CA GLY A 22 17.98 27.72 -17.55
C GLY A 22 16.78 27.01 -18.19
N LEU A 23 16.01 27.71 -19.03
CA LEU A 23 14.89 27.11 -19.77
C LEU A 23 15.37 26.05 -20.76
N LEU A 24 16.45 26.30 -21.49
CA LEU A 24 17.05 25.32 -22.41
C LEU A 24 17.58 24.08 -21.66
N LEU A 25 18.28 24.28 -20.54
CA LEU A 25 18.83 23.20 -19.72
C LEU A 25 17.71 22.34 -19.11
N SER A 26 16.67 22.97 -18.56
CA SER A 26 15.51 22.24 -18.02
C SER A 26 14.77 21.45 -19.11
N GLY A 27 14.57 22.04 -20.30
CA GLY A 27 14.02 21.34 -21.46
C GLY A 27 14.86 20.13 -21.88
N LEU A 28 16.18 20.27 -21.89
CA LEU A 28 17.12 19.18 -22.18
C LEU A 28 17.02 18.05 -21.14
N LEU A 29 16.95 18.38 -19.85
CA LEU A 29 16.81 17.40 -18.77
C LEU A 29 15.47 16.65 -18.85
N ILE A 30 14.38 17.35 -19.17
CA ILE A 30 13.07 16.72 -19.40
C ILE A 30 13.13 15.79 -20.60
N LEU A 31 13.75 16.22 -21.71
CA LEU A 31 13.89 15.41 -22.91
C LEU A 31 14.74 14.16 -22.64
N LEU A 32 15.84 14.30 -21.90
CA LEU A 32 16.66 13.17 -21.48
C LEU A 32 15.89 12.18 -20.59
N ALA A 33 15.13 12.69 -19.61
CA ALA A 33 14.29 11.87 -18.74
C ALA A 33 13.22 11.09 -19.54
N LEU A 34 12.61 11.74 -20.53
CA LEU A 34 11.65 11.09 -21.45
C LEU A 34 12.33 9.99 -22.27
N VAL A 35 13.49 10.27 -22.87
CA VAL A 35 14.23 9.28 -23.67
C VAL A 35 14.62 8.07 -22.81
N LEU A 36 15.11 8.27 -21.59
CA LEU A 36 15.45 7.18 -20.67
C LEU A 36 14.21 6.37 -20.24
N SER A 37 13.08 7.04 -20.01
CA SER A 37 11.80 6.39 -19.69
C SER A 37 11.33 5.49 -20.85
N VAL A 38 11.39 5.98 -22.09
CA VAL A 38 11.00 5.23 -23.29
C VAL A 38 11.98 4.09 -23.59
N ALA A 39 13.29 4.31 -23.41
CA ALA A 39 14.30 3.28 -23.57
C ALA A 39 14.07 2.11 -22.59
N ARG A 40 13.66 2.39 -21.34
CA ARG A 40 13.29 1.34 -20.39
C ARG A 40 11.99 0.59 -20.78
N MET A 41 11.02 1.26 -21.39
CA MET A 41 9.78 0.62 -21.89
C MET A 41 10.05 -0.43 -22.97
N LYS A 42 11.00 -0.16 -23.89
CA LYS A 42 11.35 -1.07 -24.99
C LYS A 42 11.87 -2.43 -24.51
N PHE A 43 12.26 -2.55 -23.24
CA PHE A 43 12.72 -3.79 -22.63
C PHE A 43 11.66 -4.53 -21.79
N ALA A 44 10.48 -3.94 -21.53
CA ALA A 44 9.56 -4.47 -20.49
C ALA A 44 8.06 -4.49 -20.83
N GLY A 45 7.64 -4.18 -22.06
CA GLY A 45 6.21 -4.00 -22.36
C GLY A 45 5.66 -4.86 -23.50
N THR A 46 5.08 -6.00 -23.16
CA THR A 46 4.01 -6.64 -23.94
C THR A 46 2.89 -7.03 -22.97
N ASP A 47 1.65 -6.82 -23.42
CA ASP A 47 0.35 -7.19 -22.83
C ASP A 47 -0.25 -6.26 -21.77
N GLU A 48 -1.56 -6.05 -21.69
CA GLU A 48 -2.65 -5.79 -22.66
C GLU A 48 -3.72 -5.07 -21.79
N LEU A 49 -4.52 -4.19 -22.37
CA LEU A 49 -5.49 -3.34 -21.67
C LEU A 49 -6.92 -3.90 -21.85
N PRO A 50 -7.75 -4.07 -20.79
CA PRO A 50 -9.18 -4.28 -20.96
C PRO A 50 -10.01 -3.02 -20.66
N GLY A 51 -11.08 -2.86 -21.44
CA GLY A 51 -12.01 -1.74 -21.46
C GLY A 51 -13.11 -1.74 -20.37
N PRO A 52 -14.08 -0.81 -20.47
CA PRO A 52 -14.96 -0.42 -19.36
C PRO A 52 -16.26 -1.25 -19.29
N ALA A 53 -16.78 -1.43 -18.06
CA ALA A 53 -18.06 -2.09 -17.77
C ALA A 53 -19.07 -1.12 -17.10
N PRO A 54 -20.39 -1.40 -17.15
CA PRO A 54 -21.47 -0.41 -17.02
C PRO A 54 -22.10 -0.31 -15.61
N THR A 55 -22.88 0.77 -15.44
CA THR A 55 -23.76 1.13 -14.32
C THR A 55 -25.00 0.23 -14.16
N GLN A 56 -25.38 -0.14 -12.93
CA GLN A 56 -26.78 -0.38 -12.51
C GLN A 56 -27.03 -0.09 -11.01
N GLN A 57 -28.29 0.25 -10.71
CA GLN A 57 -28.86 0.89 -9.51
C GLN A 57 -29.55 -0.07 -8.53
N GLY A 58 -29.83 0.42 -7.31
CA GLY A 58 -30.98 0.07 -6.45
C GLY A 58 -30.60 -0.63 -5.14
N SER A 59 -31.23 -0.41 -3.97
CA SER A 59 -32.31 0.47 -3.51
C SER A 59 -32.50 0.29 -1.98
N GLN A 60 -32.83 1.38 -1.28
CA GLN A 60 -33.74 1.48 -0.11
C GLN A 60 -33.36 0.78 1.22
N ILE A 61 -33.09 1.59 2.27
CA ILE A 61 -33.01 1.15 3.67
C ILE A 61 -34.01 1.98 4.50
N ASP A 62 -34.94 1.29 5.15
CA ASP A 62 -35.90 1.81 6.13
C ASP A 62 -35.20 2.17 7.44
N HIS A 63 -35.56 3.33 8.02
CA HIS A 63 -35.06 3.81 9.29
C HIS A 63 -35.91 3.32 10.47
N SER A 64 -35.38 2.38 11.25
CA SER A 64 -35.77 2.20 12.65
C SER A 64 -34.51 2.35 13.51
N PHE A 65 -34.50 3.35 14.39
CA PHE A 65 -33.36 3.70 15.23
C PHE A 65 -33.24 2.72 16.41
N PRO A 66 -32.11 2.00 16.58
CA PRO A 66 -31.83 1.27 17.81
C PRO A 66 -31.06 2.13 18.82
N PHE A 67 -31.13 1.69 20.08
CA PHE A 67 -30.43 2.19 21.26
C PHE A 67 -28.97 2.58 20.98
N LEU A 68 -28.59 3.81 21.33
CA LEU A 68 -27.25 4.35 21.12
C LEU A 68 -26.31 3.84 22.21
N GLU A 69 -25.62 2.74 21.92
CA GLU A 69 -24.38 2.40 22.59
C GLU A 69 -23.37 3.53 22.31
N SER A 70 -22.63 3.97 23.33
CA SER A 70 -21.67 5.07 23.17
C SER A 70 -20.66 4.69 22.10
N LEU A 71 -20.33 5.61 21.17
CA LEU A 71 -19.31 5.35 20.13
C LEU A 71 -17.99 4.85 20.72
N ASN A 72 -17.67 5.27 21.94
CA ASN A 72 -16.51 4.78 22.66
C ASN A 72 -16.67 3.33 23.09
N GLU A 73 -17.85 2.94 23.57
CA GLU A 73 -18.16 1.57 23.98
C GLU A 73 -18.17 0.63 22.78
N VAL A 74 -18.80 1.01 21.66
CA VAL A 74 -18.75 0.27 20.39
C VAL A 74 -17.33 0.17 19.82
N LEU A 75 -16.52 1.23 19.95
CA LEU A 75 -15.13 1.20 19.48
C LEU A 75 -14.26 0.29 20.35
N GLU A 76 -14.46 0.29 21.66
CA GLU A 76 -13.74 -0.58 22.60
C GLU A 76 -14.18 -2.04 22.45
N THR A 77 -15.47 -2.33 22.25
CA THR A 77 -15.94 -3.70 21.95
C THR A 77 -15.41 -4.19 20.61
N ASN A 78 -15.47 -3.38 19.54
CA ASN A 78 -14.86 -3.73 18.25
C ASN A 78 -13.34 -3.94 18.37
N ARG A 79 -12.62 -3.08 19.12
CA ARG A 79 -11.18 -3.27 19.36
C ARG A 79 -10.87 -4.56 20.11
N ALA A 80 -11.67 -4.88 21.13
CA ALA A 80 -11.52 -6.11 21.89
C ALA A 80 -11.81 -7.34 21.03
N GLU A 81 -12.91 -7.34 20.28
CA GLU A 81 -13.30 -8.43 19.36
C GLU A 81 -12.28 -8.64 18.23
N GLU A 82 -11.81 -7.57 17.58
CA GLU A 82 -10.73 -7.63 16.58
C GLU A 82 -9.47 -8.26 17.18
N SER A 83 -9.11 -7.91 18.41
CA SER A 83 -7.92 -8.46 19.06
C SER A 83 -8.04 -9.93 19.48
N HIS A 84 -9.25 -10.40 19.78
CA HIS A 84 -9.51 -11.81 20.11
C HIS A 84 -9.59 -12.70 18.87
N GLY A 85 -10.04 -12.15 17.73
CA GLY A 85 -10.14 -12.87 16.45
C GLY A 85 -8.85 -12.87 15.62
N HIS A 86 -7.85 -12.03 15.96
CA HIS A 86 -6.64 -11.92 15.15
C HIS A 86 -5.79 -13.21 15.15
N VAL A 87 -5.61 -13.77 13.95
CA VAL A 87 -4.86 -15.00 13.71
C VAL A 87 -3.42 -14.69 13.36
N HIS A 88 -3.15 -13.93 12.31
CA HIS A 88 -1.79 -13.73 11.81
C HIS A 88 -1.71 -12.45 10.98
N ARG A 89 -0.53 -11.83 10.99
CA ARG A 89 -0.22 -10.64 10.20
C ARG A 89 0.83 -11.00 9.16
N MET A 90 0.46 -10.91 7.88
CA MET A 90 1.41 -10.97 6.78
C MET A 90 1.83 -9.56 6.38
N TYR A 91 3.10 -9.39 6.04
CA TYR A 91 3.62 -8.10 5.60
C TYR A 91 3.78 -8.08 4.08
N PHE A 92 3.46 -6.93 3.48
CA PHE A 92 3.79 -6.68 2.09
C PHE A 92 5.31 -6.51 1.95
N MET A 93 5.86 -7.12 0.91
CA MET A 93 7.25 -6.99 0.52
C MET A 93 7.43 -5.75 -0.36
N GLY A 94 8.65 -5.19 -0.34
CA GLY A 94 9.03 -4.02 -1.12
C GLY A 94 8.73 -2.67 -0.43
N PRO A 95 9.48 -1.60 -0.75
CA PRO A 95 9.38 -0.28 -0.11
C PRO A 95 8.25 0.61 -0.66
N ASN A 96 7.29 0.05 -1.39
CA ASN A 96 6.20 0.79 -2.04
C ASN A 96 6.68 1.91 -2.98
N THR A 97 7.70 1.62 -3.79
CA THR A 97 8.25 2.56 -4.78
C THR A 97 7.69 2.26 -6.17
N PHE A 98 7.83 3.19 -7.10
CA PHE A 98 7.38 2.96 -8.48
C PHE A 98 8.13 1.81 -9.17
N SER A 99 9.38 1.56 -8.78
CA SER A 99 10.19 0.43 -9.26
C SER A 99 9.86 -0.87 -8.56
N GLU A 100 9.56 -0.80 -7.26
CA GLU A 100 9.28 -1.95 -6.41
C GLU A 100 8.00 -1.69 -5.61
N PRO A 101 6.83 -1.98 -6.20
CA PRO A 101 5.55 -1.86 -5.52
C PRO A 101 5.43 -2.88 -4.38
N TRP A 102 4.45 -2.64 -3.52
CA TRP A 102 4.02 -3.67 -2.57
C TRP A 102 3.60 -4.94 -3.28
N HIS A 103 4.04 -6.08 -2.75
CA HIS A 103 3.61 -7.38 -3.21
C HIS A 103 3.59 -8.39 -2.05
N LEU A 104 2.66 -9.34 -2.10
CA LEU A 104 2.60 -10.47 -1.18
C LEU A 104 3.28 -11.69 -1.82
N PRO A 105 3.95 -12.53 -1.01
CA PRO A 105 4.46 -13.80 -1.48
C PRO A 105 3.31 -14.77 -1.76
N HIS A 106 3.45 -15.60 -2.79
CA HIS A 106 2.46 -16.63 -3.14
C HIS A 106 2.41 -17.76 -2.12
N THR A 107 3.47 -18.02 -1.36
CA THR A 107 3.44 -19.08 -0.35
C THR A 107 2.75 -18.60 0.93
N PRO A 108 1.64 -19.24 1.39
CA PRO A 108 1.04 -18.90 2.67
C PRO A 108 2.02 -19.19 3.81
N ALA A 109 2.03 -18.34 4.83
CA ALA A 109 2.82 -18.59 6.04
C ALA A 109 2.28 -19.81 6.80
N GLU A 110 3.15 -20.57 7.47
CA GLU A 110 2.77 -21.81 8.17
C GLU A 110 1.57 -21.62 9.11
N GLN A 111 1.43 -20.44 9.72
CA GLN A 111 0.34 -20.12 10.66
C GLN A 111 -1.03 -19.92 9.98
N ILE A 112 -1.08 -19.66 8.67
CA ILE A 112 -2.32 -19.45 7.91
C ILE A 112 -2.64 -20.60 6.96
N THR A 113 -1.70 -21.50 6.69
CA THR A 113 -1.88 -22.66 5.78
C THR A 113 -3.07 -23.54 6.19
N GLU A 114 -3.38 -23.61 7.49
CA GLU A 114 -4.54 -24.36 8.01
C GLU A 114 -5.88 -23.63 7.87
N ILE A 115 -5.85 -22.31 7.71
CA ILE A 115 -7.05 -21.46 7.66
C ILE A 115 -7.41 -21.08 6.22
N VAL A 116 -6.46 -21.20 5.29
CA VAL A 116 -6.61 -20.72 3.92
C VAL A 116 -6.48 -21.88 2.92
N TYR A 117 -7.26 -21.86 1.84
CA TYR A 117 -7.05 -22.70 0.67
C TYR A 117 -5.92 -22.13 -0.19
N GLU A 118 -4.82 -22.88 -0.33
CA GLU A 118 -3.60 -22.45 -1.03
C GLU A 118 -3.87 -21.96 -2.46
N ASP A 119 -4.63 -22.71 -3.27
CA ASP A 119 -4.93 -22.31 -4.65
C ASP A 119 -5.77 -21.02 -4.75
N ALA A 120 -6.67 -20.80 -3.80
CA ALA A 120 -7.48 -19.58 -3.74
C ALA A 120 -6.68 -18.40 -3.17
N PHE A 121 -5.73 -18.68 -2.27
CA PHE A 121 -4.79 -17.69 -1.77
C PHE A 121 -3.87 -17.18 -2.87
N ASN A 122 -3.32 -18.07 -3.71
CA ASN A 122 -2.43 -17.69 -4.80
C ASN A 122 -3.12 -16.74 -5.79
N ARG A 123 -4.38 -17.04 -6.15
CA ARG A 123 -5.19 -16.15 -7.01
C ARG A 123 -5.47 -14.79 -6.34
N PHE A 124 -5.78 -14.80 -5.05
CA PHE A 124 -5.94 -13.56 -4.28
C PHE A 124 -4.65 -12.73 -4.25
N VAL A 125 -3.49 -13.38 -4.08
CA VAL A 125 -2.17 -12.73 -4.13
C VAL A 125 -1.90 -12.13 -5.50
N ASP A 126 -2.24 -12.81 -6.59
CA ASP A 126 -2.11 -12.27 -7.95
C ASP A 126 -2.98 -11.01 -8.14
N GLU A 127 -4.23 -11.02 -7.68
CA GLU A 127 -5.13 -9.87 -7.74
C GLU A 127 -4.62 -8.69 -6.88
N ILE A 128 -4.13 -8.96 -5.66
CA ILE A 128 -3.53 -7.93 -4.83
C ILE A 128 -2.25 -7.35 -5.46
N ASN A 129 -1.37 -8.20 -5.98
CA ASN A 129 -0.09 -7.78 -6.56
C ASN A 129 -0.32 -6.94 -7.82
N THR A 130 -1.29 -7.32 -8.65
CA THR A 130 -1.68 -6.54 -9.84
C THR A 130 -2.31 -5.20 -9.46
N LEU A 131 -3.15 -5.14 -8.41
CA LEU A 131 -3.68 -3.88 -7.88
C LEU A 131 -2.60 -2.97 -7.26
N ALA A 132 -1.62 -3.57 -6.59
CA ALA A 132 -0.51 -2.86 -5.97
C ALA A 132 0.52 -2.37 -7.01
N ALA A 133 0.65 -3.01 -8.17
CA ALA A 133 1.60 -2.64 -9.23
C ALA A 133 1.37 -1.23 -9.79
N TYR A 134 2.42 -0.41 -9.84
CA TYR A 134 2.38 0.93 -10.40
C TYR A 134 2.40 0.91 -11.93
N GLN A 135 1.62 1.80 -12.55
CA GLN A 135 1.72 2.02 -13.98
C GLN A 135 2.97 2.84 -14.30
N TRP A 136 3.62 2.54 -15.42
CA TRP A 136 4.89 3.16 -15.81
C TRP A 136 4.83 4.68 -15.88
N TRP A 137 3.72 5.23 -16.40
CA TRP A 137 3.52 6.67 -16.56
C TRP A 137 3.52 7.41 -15.22
N GLU A 138 3.16 6.73 -14.12
CA GLU A 138 3.18 7.34 -12.78
C GLU A 138 4.62 7.66 -12.35
N GLY A 139 5.54 6.74 -12.65
CA GLY A 139 6.98 6.94 -12.42
C GLY A 139 7.57 8.02 -13.31
N SER A 140 7.13 8.12 -14.57
CA SER A 140 7.55 9.18 -15.49
C SER A 140 7.09 10.56 -15.01
N ILE A 141 5.83 10.71 -14.61
CA ILE A 141 5.31 11.97 -14.04
C ILE A 141 6.09 12.34 -12.78
N TYR A 142 6.30 11.39 -11.87
CA TYR A 142 7.08 11.64 -10.66
C TYR A 142 8.50 12.11 -10.99
N SER A 143 9.17 11.49 -11.96
CA SER A 143 10.52 11.87 -12.39
C SER A 143 10.57 13.29 -12.95
N ILE A 144 9.58 13.68 -13.77
CA ILE A 144 9.46 15.05 -14.28
C ILE A 144 9.21 16.04 -13.14
N LEU A 145 8.28 15.71 -12.22
CA LEU A 145 8.00 16.54 -11.06
C LEU A 145 9.22 16.69 -10.15
N CYS A 146 10.05 15.67 -9.98
CA CYS A 146 11.28 15.76 -9.19
C CYS A 146 12.24 16.81 -9.74
N ILE A 147 12.35 16.92 -11.08
CA ILE A 147 13.21 17.91 -11.76
C ILE A 147 12.61 19.32 -11.65
N LEU A 148 11.29 19.43 -11.80
CA LEU A 148 10.59 20.73 -11.79
C LEU A 148 10.43 21.30 -10.37
N ALA A 149 9.93 20.49 -9.44
CA ALA A 149 9.58 20.88 -8.08
C ALA A 149 9.51 19.64 -7.16
N TYR A 150 10.62 19.35 -6.47
CA TYR A 150 10.70 18.21 -5.54
C TYR A 150 9.56 18.12 -4.50
N PRO A 151 9.11 19.22 -3.84
CA PRO A 151 7.99 19.14 -2.90
C PRO A 151 6.66 18.69 -3.56
N LEU A 152 6.46 19.06 -4.82
CA LEU A 152 5.30 18.65 -5.60
C LEU A 152 5.40 17.17 -6.00
N ALA A 153 6.60 16.70 -6.33
CA ALA A 153 6.85 15.29 -6.60
C ALA A 153 6.54 14.41 -5.38
N TRP A 154 7.02 14.81 -4.20
CA TRP A 154 6.76 14.11 -2.95
C TRP A 154 5.26 14.03 -2.63
N SER A 155 4.55 15.17 -2.70
CA SER A 155 3.11 15.19 -2.42
C SER A 155 2.31 14.34 -3.43
N TRP A 156 2.69 14.36 -4.71
CA TRP A 156 2.13 13.50 -5.74
C TRP A 156 2.34 12.01 -5.43
N GLN A 157 3.57 11.61 -5.08
CA GLN A 157 3.90 10.22 -4.73
C GLN A 157 3.09 9.74 -3.52
N GLN A 158 3.01 10.56 -2.48
CA GLN A 158 2.22 10.23 -1.28
C GLN A 158 0.72 10.12 -1.60
N TRP A 159 0.18 11.00 -2.44
CA TRP A 159 -1.20 10.90 -2.91
C TRP A 159 -1.46 9.62 -3.70
N ARG A 160 -0.55 9.22 -4.60
CA ARG A 160 -0.65 7.95 -5.35
C ARG A 160 -0.63 6.73 -4.43
N ARG A 161 0.28 6.70 -3.45
CA ARG A 161 0.35 5.63 -2.43
C ARG A 161 -0.95 5.52 -1.63
N ARG A 162 -1.51 6.65 -1.16
CA ARG A 162 -2.79 6.66 -0.44
C ARG A 162 -3.94 6.12 -1.29
N LYS A 163 -4.03 6.55 -2.55
CA LYS A 163 -5.07 6.10 -3.47
C LYS A 163 -4.98 4.59 -3.71
N LYS A 164 -3.78 4.02 -3.83
CA LYS A 164 -3.59 2.57 -3.95
C LYS A 164 -3.97 1.82 -2.68
N LEU A 165 -3.55 2.30 -1.51
CA LEU A 165 -3.95 1.69 -0.25
C LEU A 165 -5.48 1.70 -0.07
N GLN A 166 -6.15 2.81 -0.42
CA GLN A 166 -7.61 2.89 -0.40
C GLN A 166 -8.23 1.84 -1.33
N ARG A 167 -7.71 1.71 -2.55
CA ARG A 167 -8.20 0.70 -3.51
C ARG A 167 -7.97 -0.73 -3.02
N LEU A 168 -6.82 -1.03 -2.42
CA LEU A 168 -6.56 -2.34 -1.82
C LEU A 168 -7.51 -2.64 -0.66
N ARG A 169 -7.82 -1.65 0.18
CA ARG A 169 -8.79 -1.77 1.27
C ARG A 169 -10.21 -1.99 0.75
N GLU A 170 -10.62 -1.25 -0.27
CA GLU A 170 -11.92 -1.41 -0.93
C GLU A 170 -12.04 -2.79 -1.57
N PHE A 171 -11.00 -3.24 -2.29
CA PHE A 171 -10.96 -4.56 -2.88
C PHE A 171 -11.15 -5.66 -1.83
N VAL A 172 -10.35 -5.66 -0.77
CA VAL A 172 -10.44 -6.69 0.28
C VAL A 172 -11.76 -6.63 1.06
N ARG A 173 -12.34 -5.44 1.25
CA ARG A 173 -13.57 -5.26 2.03
C ARG A 173 -14.84 -5.56 1.24
N SER A 174 -14.85 -5.28 -0.06
CA SER A 174 -16.12 -5.19 -0.82
C SER A 174 -16.12 -5.93 -2.16
N GLU A 175 -14.98 -6.07 -2.82
CA GLU A 175 -14.92 -6.76 -4.13
C GLU A 175 -14.55 -8.23 -3.98
N TYR A 176 -13.71 -8.56 -3.00
CA TYR A 176 -13.23 -9.91 -2.77
C TYR A 176 -14.18 -10.73 -1.89
N ASP A 177 -14.51 -11.95 -2.31
CA ASP A 177 -15.47 -12.84 -1.65
C ASP A 177 -14.91 -13.65 -0.46
N HIS A 178 -13.66 -13.32 -0.06
CA HIS A 178 -12.90 -14.05 0.96
C HIS A 178 -12.81 -15.56 0.69
N SER A 179 -12.95 -16.03 -0.55
CA SER A 179 -12.95 -17.45 -0.93
C SER A 179 -11.69 -18.20 -0.51
N CYS A 180 -10.57 -17.51 -0.29
CA CYS A 180 -9.36 -18.10 0.25
C CYS A 180 -9.55 -18.64 1.67
N LEU A 181 -10.44 -18.07 2.48
CA LEU A 181 -10.66 -18.52 3.86
C LEU A 181 -11.47 -19.83 3.89
N ARG A 182 -11.03 -20.78 4.72
CA ARG A 182 -11.77 -22.04 4.95
C ARG A 182 -13.02 -21.85 5.82
N SER A 183 -13.05 -20.79 6.61
CA SER A 183 -14.16 -20.47 7.50
C SER A 183 -15.35 -19.91 6.71
N CYS A 184 -16.49 -20.60 6.74
CA CYS A 184 -17.72 -20.12 6.10
C CYS A 184 -18.24 -18.83 6.75
N ARG A 185 -18.06 -18.67 8.08
CA ARG A 185 -18.52 -17.48 8.81
C ARG A 185 -17.71 -16.25 8.43
N SER A 186 -16.38 -16.35 8.44
CA SER A 186 -15.50 -15.22 8.07
C SER A 186 -15.76 -14.73 6.65
N ARG A 187 -16.10 -15.66 5.74
CA ARG A 187 -16.54 -15.37 4.37
C ARG A 187 -17.88 -14.63 4.32
N ALA A 188 -18.87 -15.12 5.05
CA ALA A 188 -20.20 -14.52 5.05
C ALA A 188 -20.23 -13.11 5.64
N LEU A 189 -19.36 -12.83 6.61
CA LEU A 189 -19.29 -11.54 7.30
C LEU A 189 -18.35 -10.52 6.65
N TYR A 190 -17.51 -10.92 5.68
CA TYR A 190 -16.48 -10.06 5.09
C TYR A 190 -15.52 -9.44 6.14
N GLU A 191 -15.28 -10.18 7.23
CA GLU A 191 -14.47 -9.73 8.38
C GLU A 191 -13.15 -10.49 8.53
N GLY A 192 -12.90 -11.50 7.69
CA GLY A 192 -11.74 -12.37 7.85
C GLY A 192 -10.40 -11.81 7.39
N LEU A 193 -10.40 -10.71 6.63
CA LEU A 193 -9.18 -10.07 6.10
C LEU A 193 -9.26 -8.55 6.26
N LYS A 194 -8.14 -7.92 6.65
CA LYS A 194 -8.04 -6.45 6.75
C LYS A 194 -6.69 -5.98 6.24
N VAL A 195 -6.69 -5.01 5.34
CA VAL A 195 -5.46 -4.39 4.81
C VAL A 195 -5.18 -3.07 5.52
N THR A 196 -3.99 -2.97 6.07
CA THR A 196 -3.53 -1.89 6.93
C THR A 196 -2.11 -1.52 6.53
N ALA A 197 -1.69 -0.31 6.90
CA ALA A 197 -0.38 0.19 6.52
C ALA A 197 0.06 1.26 7.51
N THR A 198 1.36 1.44 7.61
CA THR A 198 1.99 2.50 8.40
C THR A 198 1.66 3.89 7.84
N PRO A 199 1.70 4.95 8.66
CA PRO A 199 1.32 6.31 8.25
C PRO A 199 2.25 6.90 7.17
N ASP A 200 3.50 6.44 7.10
CA ASP A 200 4.48 6.78 6.06
C ASP A 200 4.22 6.04 4.73
N LEU A 201 3.30 5.06 4.72
CA LEU A 201 2.92 4.21 3.58
C LEU A 201 4.09 3.39 3.02
N MET A 202 5.12 3.13 3.83
CA MET A 202 6.27 2.33 3.42
C MET A 202 6.03 0.84 3.68
N LEU A 203 5.34 0.52 4.79
CA LEU A 203 5.04 -0.85 5.20
C LEU A 203 3.53 -1.07 5.17
N GLY A 204 3.10 -2.01 4.33
CA GLY A 204 1.73 -2.54 4.33
C GLY A 204 1.69 -3.87 5.06
N TYR A 205 0.53 -4.22 5.60
CA TYR A 205 0.27 -5.55 6.16
C TYR A 205 -1.19 -5.98 5.93
N LEU A 206 -1.38 -7.28 5.90
CA LEU A 206 -2.65 -7.98 5.78
C LEU A 206 -2.87 -8.79 7.06
N ASP A 207 -3.90 -8.41 7.80
CA ASP A 207 -4.31 -9.06 9.04
C ASP A 207 -5.42 -10.09 8.75
N PHE A 208 -5.24 -11.30 9.25
CA PHE A 208 -6.20 -12.40 9.18
C PHE A 208 -6.97 -12.49 10.49
N PHE A 209 -8.29 -12.57 10.40
CA PHE A 209 -9.18 -12.72 11.55
C PHE A 209 -10.04 -13.97 11.40
N LEU A 210 -10.36 -14.59 12.54
CA LEU A 210 -11.24 -15.73 12.63
C LEU A 210 -12.40 -15.39 13.58
N GLY A 211 -13.62 -15.75 13.16
CA GLY A 211 -14.82 -15.41 13.91
C GLY A 211 -14.84 -16.09 15.28
N GLY A 212 -15.13 -15.34 16.35
CA GLY A 212 -14.95 -15.75 17.75
C GLY A 212 -15.69 -17.01 18.23
N ASP A 213 -16.60 -17.57 17.42
CA ASP A 213 -17.34 -18.81 17.73
C ASP A 213 -16.69 -20.06 17.10
N GLU A 214 -15.73 -19.90 16.19
CA GLU A 214 -14.94 -21.01 15.63
C GLU A 214 -13.80 -21.37 16.60
N LYS A 215 -14.14 -21.97 17.74
CA LYS A 215 -13.17 -22.60 18.64
C LYS A 215 -12.63 -23.89 18.03
N ARG A 216 -11.77 -23.79 17.01
CA ARG A 216 -11.02 -24.94 16.53
C ARG A 216 -9.87 -25.23 17.50
N PRO A 217 -9.64 -26.51 17.87
CA PRO A 217 -8.43 -26.90 18.61
C PRO A 217 -7.14 -26.66 17.80
N ASP A 218 -7.28 -26.51 16.47
CA ASP A 218 -6.21 -26.26 15.50
C ASP A 218 -5.95 -24.76 15.27
N LEU A 219 -6.53 -23.85 16.07
CA LEU A 219 -6.21 -22.43 15.98
C LEU A 219 -4.77 -22.18 16.43
N PRO A 220 -3.98 -21.34 15.72
CA PRO A 220 -2.62 -21.04 16.14
C PRO A 220 -2.64 -20.49 17.57
N PRO A 221 -1.79 -21.04 18.45
CA PRO A 221 -1.96 -20.93 19.88
C PRO A 221 -1.92 -19.50 20.40
N ARG A 222 -2.48 -19.30 21.61
CA ARG A 222 -2.43 -18.02 22.35
C ARG A 222 -1.00 -17.47 22.36
N LEU A 223 -0.87 -16.16 22.26
CA LEU A 223 0.38 -15.38 22.16
C LEU A 223 1.61 -15.91 22.90
N ARG A 224 1.44 -16.47 24.10
CA ARG A 224 2.52 -17.06 24.90
C ARG A 224 3.31 -18.16 24.17
N GLN A 225 2.72 -18.80 23.15
CA GLN A 225 3.37 -19.83 22.32
C GLN A 225 3.91 -19.28 20.98
N ARG A 226 3.74 -17.99 20.69
CA ARG A 226 4.20 -17.34 19.43
C ARG A 226 5.48 -16.53 19.60
N PHE A 227 6.17 -16.69 20.73
CA PHE A 227 7.50 -16.14 20.91
C PHE A 227 8.54 -17.08 20.27
N PRO A 228 9.55 -16.54 19.57
CA PRO A 228 9.81 -15.11 19.36
C PRO A 228 8.92 -14.48 18.27
N MET A 229 8.43 -13.26 18.51
CA MET A 229 7.70 -12.46 17.51
C MET A 229 8.66 -11.48 16.82
N SER A 230 8.62 -11.41 15.49
CA SER A 230 9.35 -10.40 14.71
C SER A 230 8.55 -9.10 14.64
N LEU A 231 9.15 -8.00 15.10
CA LEU A 231 8.61 -6.65 14.95
C LEU A 231 9.31 -5.97 13.76
N ILE A 232 8.52 -5.55 12.76
CA ILE A 232 9.04 -4.91 11.56
C ILE A 232 8.99 -3.39 11.72
N PHE A 233 10.10 -2.73 11.45
CA PHE A 233 10.19 -1.28 11.37
C PHE A 233 9.72 -0.82 9.99
N GLY A 234 8.82 0.16 9.96
CA GLY A 234 8.49 0.90 8.74
C GLY A 234 9.56 1.94 8.44
N GLY A 235 9.52 2.50 7.23
CA GLY A 235 10.48 3.49 6.76
C GLY A 235 11.60 2.91 5.90
N ASP A 236 12.31 3.77 5.17
CA ASP A 236 13.48 3.43 4.36
C ASP A 236 14.78 4.02 4.93
N GLY A 237 14.70 4.67 6.09
CA GLY A 237 15.83 5.34 6.75
C GLY A 237 16.19 6.69 6.15
N SER A 238 15.40 7.18 5.18
CA SER A 238 15.58 8.53 4.63
C SER A 238 15.15 9.60 5.63
N TYR A 239 15.58 10.84 5.38
CA TYR A 239 15.14 12.01 6.17
C TYR A 239 13.62 12.22 6.11
N MET A 240 12.96 11.76 5.04
CA MET A 240 11.51 11.89 4.84
C MET A 240 10.72 10.70 5.40
N ALA A 241 11.33 9.53 5.55
CA ALA A 241 10.72 8.32 6.08
C ALA A 241 11.73 7.57 7.00
N PRO A 242 12.01 8.11 8.19
CA PRO A 242 12.93 7.47 9.13
C PRO A 242 12.37 6.13 9.60
N PHE A 243 13.26 5.22 10.02
CA PHE A 243 12.83 3.96 10.60
C PHE A 243 11.98 4.19 11.85
N SER A 244 10.75 3.71 11.82
CA SER A 244 9.81 3.85 12.94
C SER A 244 9.08 2.54 13.23
N LEU A 245 8.98 2.21 14.51
CA LEU A 245 8.16 1.12 14.98
C LEU A 245 6.73 1.66 15.16
N HIS A 246 5.80 1.21 14.33
CA HIS A 246 4.40 1.57 14.49
C HIS A 246 3.68 0.57 15.38
N SER A 247 3.15 1.03 16.52
CA SER A 247 2.35 0.22 17.44
C SER A 247 0.87 0.36 17.12
N ASP A 248 0.33 -0.60 16.38
CA ASP A 248 -1.10 -0.69 16.12
C ASP A 248 -1.86 -1.22 17.33
N SER A 249 -3.18 -0.97 17.40
CA SER A 249 -4.06 -1.56 18.41
C SER A 249 -3.94 -3.08 18.53
N VAL A 250 -3.77 -3.79 17.40
CA VAL A 250 -3.53 -5.24 17.38
C VAL A 250 -2.22 -5.56 18.11
N LEU A 251 -1.11 -4.94 17.72
CA LEU A 251 0.20 -5.17 18.33
C LEU A 251 0.21 -4.80 19.82
N THR A 252 -0.40 -3.68 20.18
CA THR A 252 -0.52 -3.22 21.57
C THR A 252 -1.38 -4.17 22.40
N SER A 253 -2.51 -4.64 21.87
CA SER A 253 -3.37 -5.63 22.53
C SER A 253 -2.63 -6.96 22.67
N LEU A 254 -1.95 -7.41 21.61
CA LEU A 254 -1.16 -8.62 21.63
C LEU A 254 -0.05 -8.56 22.70
N MET A 255 0.62 -7.42 22.87
CA MET A 255 1.62 -7.21 23.92
C MET A 255 1.01 -7.14 25.33
N SER A 256 -0.20 -6.61 25.49
CA SER A 256 -0.89 -6.51 26.79
C SER A 256 -1.41 -7.85 27.34
N GLN A 257 -1.48 -8.90 26.50
CA GLN A 257 -1.91 -10.25 26.90
C GLN A 257 -0.78 -11.08 27.57
N VAL A 258 0.41 -10.51 27.75
CA VAL A 258 1.55 -11.12 28.46
C VAL A 258 1.29 -11.13 29.96
#